data_AF-A0A250KR97-F1
#
_entry.id   AF-A0A250KR97-F1
#
_cell.length_a   1.000
_cell.length_b   1.000
_cell.length_c   1.000
_cell.angle_alpha   90.00
_cell.angle_beta   90.00
_cell.angle_gamma   90.00
#
_symmetry.space_group_name_H-M   'P 1'
#
loop_
_entity.id
_entity.type
_entity.pdbx_description
1 polymer ?
#
loop_
_entity_poly.entity_id
_entity_poly.type
_entity_poly.pdbx_seq_one_letter_code
_entity_poly.pdbx_strand_id
1 'polypeptide(L)'
;MKSPAFSVKTLWPAVVMALILASGCTSTPPAPPTEAKDANDFPTLARVEYVLQCMQEHGGQNYNNLYHCTCSVDKIASRMSYDEFVQAQTFTYGISVAGERGAEFRDPPESAKLRERYKEAKKYAQEACFPAGPENGTGK
;
A
#
# COMPACT_ATOMS: atom_id res chain seq x y z
N MET A 1 -15.16 11.90 28.44
CA MET A 1 -15.04 11.29 29.79
C MET A 1 -15.43 9.82 29.69
N LYS A 2 -14.51 8.92 30.08
CA LYS A 2 -14.67 7.49 30.45
C LYS A 2 -15.85 6.68 29.87
N SER A 3 -15.52 5.70 29.04
CA SER A 3 -16.28 4.45 28.97
C SER A 3 -16.15 3.71 30.32
N PRO A 4 -17.24 3.18 30.89
CA PRO A 4 -17.15 2.09 31.85
C PRO A 4 -17.33 0.74 31.15
N ALA A 5 -16.40 -0.14 31.44
CA ALA A 5 -16.47 -1.57 31.17
C ALA A 5 -17.66 -2.19 31.92
N PHE A 6 -18.51 -2.94 31.23
CA PHE A 6 -19.47 -3.86 31.85
C PHE A 6 -18.92 -5.27 31.80
N SER A 7 -18.46 -5.71 32.97
CA SER A 7 -17.99 -7.06 33.29
C SER A 7 -19.20 -8.01 33.38
N VAL A 8 -19.39 -8.87 32.38
CA VAL A 8 -20.41 -9.92 32.41
C VAL A 8 -19.82 -11.18 33.06
N LYS A 9 -19.75 -11.15 34.40
CA LYS A 9 -19.42 -12.33 35.20
C LYS A 9 -20.70 -13.12 35.44
N THR A 10 -20.71 -14.33 34.86
CA THR A 10 -21.14 -15.59 35.49
C THR A 10 -22.48 -15.57 36.25
N LEU A 11 -23.45 -16.31 35.72
CA LEU A 11 -24.23 -17.36 36.42
C LEU A 11 -25.60 -17.55 35.74
N TRP A 12 -25.70 -18.53 34.84
CA TRP A 12 -26.85 -19.43 34.90
C TRP A 12 -26.38 -20.87 34.66
N PRO A 13 -26.47 -21.75 35.67
CA PRO A 13 -26.04 -23.13 35.56
C PRO A 13 -27.19 -24.02 35.07
N ALA A 14 -26.79 -25.12 34.44
CA ALA A 14 -27.56 -26.34 34.20
C ALA A 14 -28.71 -26.29 33.18
N VAL A 15 -28.83 -27.39 32.44
CA VAL A 15 -29.70 -27.63 31.27
C VAL A 15 -29.11 -26.95 30.02
N VAL A 16 -28.22 -27.59 29.25
CA VAL A 16 -28.47 -28.78 28.43
C VAL A 16 -27.15 -29.57 28.29
N MET A 17 -27.14 -30.81 28.78
CA MET A 17 -26.04 -31.75 28.60
C MET A 17 -26.49 -32.83 27.61
N ALA A 18 -25.53 -33.19 26.73
CA ALA A 18 -25.36 -34.48 26.06
C ALA A 18 -26.14 -34.78 24.76
N LEU A 19 -25.33 -35.09 23.73
CA LEU A 19 -25.49 -35.90 22.50
C LEU A 19 -25.01 -35.06 21.31
N ILE A 20 -23.79 -35.24 20.79
CA ILE A 20 -23.45 -36.32 19.84
C ILE A 20 -21.96 -36.70 19.97
N LEU A 21 -21.71 -38.02 19.97
CA LEU A 21 -20.41 -38.67 19.92
C LEU A 21 -19.85 -38.73 18.49
N ALA A 22 -18.53 -38.54 18.38
CA ALA A 22 -17.59 -39.16 17.44
C ALA A 22 -17.91 -39.14 15.93
N SER A 23 -17.26 -38.20 15.22
CA SER A 23 -16.62 -38.50 13.92
C SER A 23 -15.38 -37.62 13.78
N GLY A 24 -14.23 -38.28 13.69
CA GLY A 24 -12.94 -37.64 13.52
C GLY A 24 -12.81 -37.02 12.13
N CYS A 25 -12.32 -35.78 12.10
CA CYS A 25 -11.64 -35.20 10.95
C CYS A 25 -10.28 -34.73 11.46
N THR A 26 -9.23 -35.48 11.17
CA THR A 26 -7.85 -34.98 11.23
C THR A 26 -7.73 -33.85 10.22
N SER A 27 -7.88 -32.61 10.68
CA SER A 27 -7.52 -31.44 9.89
C SER A 27 -6.00 -31.35 9.86
N THR A 28 -5.36 -31.87 8.81
CA THR A 28 -4.02 -31.43 8.43
C THR A 28 -4.10 -29.91 8.25
N PRO A 29 -3.36 -29.09 9.02
CA PRO A 29 -3.31 -27.67 8.76
C PRO A 29 -2.75 -27.47 7.34
N PRO A 30 -3.42 -26.69 6.47
CA PRO A 30 -2.82 -26.35 5.18
C PRO A 30 -1.48 -25.69 5.46
N ALA A 31 -0.43 -26.17 4.78
CA ALA A 31 0.85 -25.48 4.75
C ALA A 31 0.59 -24.01 4.36
N PRO A 32 1.24 -23.03 5.03
CA PRO A 32 1.07 -21.64 4.65
C PRO A 32 1.37 -21.51 3.15
N PRO A 33 0.56 -20.74 2.39
CA PRO A 33 0.91 -20.46 1.02
C PRO A 33 2.27 -19.80 1.05
N THR A 34 3.28 -20.45 0.48
CA THR A 34 4.48 -19.76 0.05
C THR A 34 4.05 -18.90 -1.13
N GLU A 35 3.54 -17.71 -0.83
CA GLU A 35 3.35 -16.66 -1.82
C GLU A 35 4.74 -16.40 -2.41
N ALA A 36 4.96 -16.92 -3.60
CA ALA A 36 6.00 -16.38 -4.45
C ALA A 36 5.64 -14.90 -4.61
N LYS A 37 6.38 -14.03 -3.93
CA LYS A 37 6.28 -12.59 -4.11
C LYS A 37 6.54 -12.32 -5.58
N ASP A 38 5.46 -12.11 -6.31
CA ASP A 38 5.50 -11.88 -7.73
C ASP A 38 6.15 -10.51 -7.92
N ALA A 39 6.78 -10.26 -9.06
CA ALA A 39 7.41 -8.96 -9.32
C ALA A 39 6.39 -7.80 -9.45
N ASN A 40 5.14 -8.04 -9.03
CA ASN A 40 3.94 -7.23 -9.18
C ASN A 40 3.00 -7.36 -7.96
N ASP A 41 3.52 -7.41 -6.73
CA ASP A 41 2.73 -7.61 -5.51
C ASP A 41 1.87 -6.41 -5.06
N PHE A 42 1.72 -5.38 -5.88
CA PHE A 42 0.92 -4.23 -5.46
C PHE A 42 -0.57 -4.65 -5.41
N PRO A 43 -1.34 -4.28 -4.39
CA PRO A 43 -2.78 -4.54 -4.39
C PRO A 43 -3.46 -3.62 -5.41
N THR A 44 -4.59 -4.06 -5.97
CA THR A 44 -5.35 -3.30 -6.98
C THR A 44 -5.70 -1.90 -6.49
N LEU A 45 -6.08 -1.76 -5.21
CA LEU A 45 -6.40 -0.46 -4.63
C LEU A 45 -5.20 0.51 -4.71
N ALA A 46 -4.01 0.08 -4.31
CA ALA A 46 -2.81 0.91 -4.36
C ALA A 46 -2.43 1.31 -5.80
N ARG A 47 -2.65 0.41 -6.78
CA ARG A 47 -2.46 0.75 -8.19
C ARG A 47 -3.41 1.86 -8.63
N VAL A 48 -4.70 1.73 -8.32
CA VAL A 48 -5.71 2.71 -8.70
C VAL A 48 -5.45 4.06 -8.03
N GLU A 49 -5.13 4.09 -6.74
CA GLU A 49 -4.79 5.31 -6.02
C GLU A 49 -3.58 6.03 -6.62
N TYR A 50 -2.51 5.29 -6.93
CA TYR A 50 -1.35 5.85 -7.62
C TYR A 50 -1.72 6.42 -8.99
N VAL A 51 -2.50 5.68 -9.79
CA VAL A 51 -2.92 6.12 -11.13
C VAL A 51 -3.76 7.41 -11.05
N LEU A 52 -4.68 7.49 -10.10
CA LEU A 52 -5.50 8.69 -9.86
C LEU A 52 -4.65 9.91 -9.49
N GLN A 53 -3.61 9.72 -8.66
CA GLN A 53 -2.69 10.79 -8.31
C GLN A 53 -1.80 11.18 -9.50
N CYS A 54 -1.23 10.21 -10.20
CA CYS A 54 -0.40 10.44 -11.37
C CYS A 54 -1.16 11.23 -12.46
N MET A 55 -2.42 10.87 -12.72
CA MET A 55 -3.24 11.64 -13.67
C MET A 55 -3.41 13.10 -13.24
N GLN A 56 -3.57 13.38 -11.94
CA GLN A 56 -3.64 14.75 -11.43
C GLN A 56 -2.32 15.51 -11.64
N GLU A 57 -1.17 14.85 -11.42
CA GLU A 57 0.16 15.42 -11.68
C GLU A 57 0.39 15.74 -13.17
N HIS A 58 -0.31 15.04 -14.08
CA HIS A 58 -0.16 15.15 -15.53
C HIS A 58 -1.32 15.86 -16.27
N GLY A 59 -2.13 16.66 -15.58
CA GLY A 59 -3.17 17.50 -16.22
C GLY A 59 -4.59 16.92 -16.24
N GLY A 60 -4.85 15.89 -15.43
CA GLY A 60 -6.19 15.40 -15.10
C GLY A 60 -6.58 14.07 -15.74
N GLN A 61 -7.86 13.73 -15.57
CA GLN A 61 -8.44 12.44 -15.99
C GLN A 61 -8.74 12.43 -17.49
N ASN A 62 -7.87 11.79 -18.27
CA ASN A 62 -8.08 11.52 -19.69
C ASN A 62 -7.41 10.18 -20.06
N TYR A 63 -7.75 9.64 -21.23
CA TYR A 63 -7.27 8.31 -21.65
C TYR A 63 -5.75 8.25 -21.84
N ASN A 64 -5.13 9.33 -22.33
CA ASN A 64 -3.69 9.40 -22.53
C ASN A 64 -2.95 9.28 -21.19
N ASN A 65 -3.33 10.11 -20.21
CA ASN A 65 -2.78 10.03 -18.85
C ASN A 65 -3.06 8.69 -18.18
N LEU A 66 -4.26 8.13 -18.33
CA LEU A 66 -4.58 6.80 -17.80
C LEU A 66 -3.62 5.73 -18.35
N TYR A 67 -3.36 5.74 -19.65
CA TYR A 67 -2.44 4.81 -20.30
C TYR A 67 -1.00 4.95 -19.78
N HIS A 68 -0.48 6.17 -19.66
CA HIS A 68 0.88 6.38 -19.17
C HIS A 68 1.03 6.13 -17.66
N CYS A 69 0.03 6.53 -16.86
CA CYS A 69 0.05 6.32 -15.41
C CYS A 69 -0.11 4.85 -15.01
N THR A 70 -0.88 4.06 -15.77
CA THR A 70 -0.94 2.60 -15.59
C THR A 70 0.39 1.94 -15.91
N CYS A 71 1.06 2.32 -17.00
CA CYS A 71 2.44 1.89 -17.27
C CYS A 71 3.38 2.27 -16.13
N SER A 72 3.26 3.49 -15.60
CA SER A 72 4.14 4.03 -14.57
C SER A 72 4.11 3.20 -13.27
N VAL A 73 2.92 2.81 -12.80
CA VAL A 73 2.83 2.01 -11.56
C VAL A 73 3.44 0.63 -11.72
N ASP A 74 3.30 0.00 -12.90
CA ASP A 74 3.90 -1.30 -13.17
C ASP A 74 5.44 -1.22 -13.23
N LYS A 75 5.98 -0.12 -13.79
CA LYS A 75 7.43 0.12 -13.76
C LYS A 75 7.95 0.38 -12.35
N ILE A 76 7.18 1.03 -11.49
CA ILE A 76 7.56 1.21 -10.07
C ILE A 76 7.52 -0.12 -9.33
N ALA A 77 6.48 -0.93 -9.52
CA ALA A 77 6.36 -2.25 -8.90
C ALA A 77 7.54 -3.17 -9.25
N SER A 78 8.10 -3.04 -10.47
CA SER A 78 9.30 -3.79 -10.86
C SER A 78 10.61 -3.38 -10.14
N ARG A 79 10.62 -2.25 -9.41
CA ARG A 79 11.83 -1.67 -8.77
C ARG A 79 11.80 -1.69 -7.25
N MET A 80 10.64 -1.87 -6.64
CA MET A 80 10.48 -1.89 -5.19
C MET A 80 9.28 -2.73 -4.77
N SER A 81 9.36 -3.30 -3.57
CA SER A 81 8.25 -4.06 -2.99
C SER A 81 7.09 -3.13 -2.57
N TYR A 82 5.90 -3.70 -2.38
CA TYR A 82 4.74 -2.92 -1.93
C TYR A 82 4.98 -2.24 -0.57
N ASP A 83 5.61 -2.94 0.38
CA ASP A 83 5.92 -2.39 1.70
C ASP A 83 6.85 -1.16 1.61
N GLU A 84 7.91 -1.27 0.80
CA GLU A 84 8.81 -0.15 0.53
C GLU A 84 8.09 1.01 -0.15
N PHE A 85 7.18 0.72 -1.08
CA PHE A 85 6.42 1.73 -1.81
C PHE A 85 5.51 2.54 -0.89
N VAL A 86 4.74 1.88 -0.02
CA VAL A 86 3.85 2.56 0.94
C VAL A 86 4.64 3.41 1.93
N GLN A 87 5.74 2.87 2.45
CA GLN A 87 6.62 3.62 3.36
C GLN A 87 7.27 4.82 2.66
N ALA A 88 7.79 4.62 1.44
CA ALA A 88 8.41 5.70 0.69
C ALA A 88 7.41 6.81 0.31
N GLN A 89 6.18 6.46 -0.07
CA GLN A 89 5.11 7.43 -0.29
C GLN A 89 4.80 8.22 0.99
N THR A 90 4.70 7.52 2.12
CA THR A 90 4.45 8.14 3.43
C THR A 90 5.54 9.16 3.78
N PHE A 91 6.81 8.76 3.69
CA PHE A 91 7.94 9.67 3.92
C PHE A 91 8.03 10.80 2.89
N THR A 92 7.61 10.56 1.65
CA THR A 92 7.62 11.57 0.59
C THR A 92 6.55 12.63 0.82
N TYR A 93 5.33 12.25 1.20
CA TYR A 93 4.25 13.20 1.48
C TYR A 93 4.41 13.88 2.84
N GLY A 94 4.88 13.14 3.84
CA GLY A 94 5.05 13.62 5.22
C GLY A 94 6.15 14.66 5.40
N ILE A 95 7.13 14.77 4.48
CA ILE A 95 8.22 15.75 4.65
C ILE A 95 7.75 17.21 4.60
N SER A 96 6.60 17.45 3.96
CA SER A 96 6.03 18.80 3.86
C SER A 96 5.41 19.30 5.17
N VAL A 97 5.22 18.41 6.15
CA VAL A 97 4.70 18.75 7.47
C VAL A 97 5.73 19.60 8.23
N ALA A 98 5.32 20.79 8.65
CA ALA A 98 6.18 21.72 9.36
C ALA A 98 6.35 21.39 10.86
N GLY A 99 7.44 21.88 11.45
CA GLY A 99 7.74 21.77 12.87
C GLY A 99 8.18 20.37 13.32
N GLU A 100 8.18 20.15 14.64
CA GLU A 100 8.62 18.90 15.28
C GLU A 100 7.82 17.68 14.82
N ARG A 101 6.55 17.86 14.45
CA ARG A 101 5.72 16.76 13.90
C ARG A 101 6.24 16.23 12.57
N GLY A 102 6.89 17.07 11.77
CA GLY A 102 7.52 16.66 10.52
C GLY A 102 8.88 16.02 10.70
N ALA A 103 9.46 16.07 11.91
CA ALA A 103 10.74 15.41 12.21
C ALA A 103 10.61 13.89 12.09
N GLU A 104 9.45 13.33 12.47
CA GLU A 104 9.11 11.91 12.32
C GLU A 104 9.28 11.39 10.88
N PHE A 105 9.05 12.23 9.87
CA PHE A 105 9.22 11.84 8.46
C PHE A 105 10.60 12.17 7.90
N ARG A 106 11.40 13.00 8.57
CA ARG A 106 12.70 13.52 8.10
C ARG A 106 13.89 12.82 8.74
N ASP A 107 13.79 12.51 10.02
CA ASP A 107 14.90 12.08 10.86
C ASP A 107 15.22 10.58 10.78
N PRO A 108 14.25 9.66 10.57
CA PRO A 108 14.59 8.25 10.47
C PRO A 108 15.60 8.00 9.33
N PRO A 109 16.68 7.24 9.56
CA PRO A 109 17.72 7.02 8.55
C PRO A 109 17.18 6.31 7.30
N GLU A 110 16.14 5.50 7.46
CA GLU A 110 15.45 4.84 6.37
C GLU A 110 14.67 5.82 5.46
N SER A 111 14.17 6.93 6.01
CA SER A 111 13.35 7.90 5.26
C SER A 111 14.07 8.41 4.03
N ALA A 112 15.30 8.93 4.19
CA ALA A 112 16.09 9.45 3.09
C ALA A 112 16.36 8.37 2.01
N LYS A 113 16.69 7.15 2.45
CA LYS A 113 16.98 6.02 1.57
C LYS A 113 15.76 5.61 0.73
N LEU A 114 14.61 5.42 1.38
CA LEU A 114 13.38 5.01 0.69
C LEU A 114 12.83 6.10 -0.22
N ARG A 115 12.92 7.37 0.19
CA ARG A 115 12.55 8.51 -0.66
C ARG A 115 13.40 8.57 -1.92
N GLU A 116 14.72 8.38 -1.81
CA GLU A 116 15.59 8.38 -2.99
C GLU A 116 15.29 7.18 -3.89
N ARG A 117 15.11 5.98 -3.32
CA ARG A 117 14.70 4.79 -4.10
C ARG A 117 13.37 5.01 -4.84
N TYR A 118 12.38 5.62 -4.19
CA TYR A 118 11.10 5.94 -4.81
C TYR A 118 11.24 6.98 -5.91
N LYS A 119 12.06 8.01 -5.70
CA LYS A 119 12.39 9.01 -6.72
C LYS A 119 13.06 8.38 -7.95
N GLU A 120 14.02 7.47 -7.75
CA GLU A 120 14.65 6.71 -8.82
C GLU A 120 13.65 5.81 -9.56
N ALA A 121 12.75 5.14 -8.85
CA ALA A 121 11.69 4.33 -9.44
C ALA A 121 10.70 5.18 -10.26
N LYS A 122 10.27 6.34 -9.75
CA LYS A 122 9.45 7.30 -10.49
C LYS A 122 10.16 7.80 -11.74
N LYS A 123 11.46 8.12 -11.65
CA LYS A 123 12.25 8.57 -12.82
C LYS A 123 12.34 7.46 -13.89
N TYR A 124 12.67 6.23 -13.48
CA TYR A 124 12.69 5.09 -14.39
C TYR A 124 11.34 4.87 -15.09
N ALA A 125 10.24 4.97 -14.32
CA ALA A 125 8.90 4.88 -14.87
C ALA A 125 8.57 6.04 -15.81
N GLN A 126 8.98 7.26 -15.49
CA GLN A 126 8.76 8.44 -16.31
C GLN A 126 9.42 8.31 -17.68
N GLU A 127 10.71 7.94 -17.70
CA GLU A 127 11.47 7.74 -18.95
C GLU A 127 10.91 6.61 -19.80
N ALA A 128 10.41 5.53 -19.17
CA ALA A 128 9.87 4.38 -19.89
C ALA A 128 8.44 4.60 -20.41
N CYS A 129 7.63 5.35 -19.66
CA CYS A 129 6.20 5.42 -19.90
C CYS A 129 5.73 6.74 -20.52
N PHE A 130 6.47 7.85 -20.40
CA PHE A 130 6.03 9.16 -20.90
C PHE A 130 6.96 9.66 -22.02
N PRO A 131 6.75 9.25 -23.29
CA PRO A 131 7.53 9.73 -24.42
C PRO A 131 7.32 11.24 -24.63
N ALA A 132 8.33 11.97 -25.12
CA ALA A 132 8.16 13.39 -25.42
C ALA A 132 7.09 13.59 -26.51
N GLY A 133 5.91 14.04 -26.12
CA GLY A 133 4.75 14.31 -26.97
C GLY A 133 4.11 15.65 -26.59
N PRO A 134 3.31 16.26 -27.49
CA PRO A 134 2.81 17.63 -27.33
C PRO A 134 1.83 17.82 -26.16
N GLU A 135 1.35 16.72 -25.56
CA GLU A 135 0.42 16.69 -24.41
C GLU A 135 1.12 16.43 -23.07
N ASN A 136 2.41 16.05 -23.10
CA ASN A 136 3.20 15.84 -21.90
C ASN A 136 3.72 17.18 -21.40
N GLY A 137 2.79 17.93 -20.81
CA GLY A 137 3.02 19.17 -20.10
C GLY A 137 4.24 19.03 -19.22
N THR A 138 5.34 19.62 -19.68
CA THR A 138 6.50 19.94 -18.86
C THR A 138 6.00 20.62 -17.60
N GLY A 139 6.11 19.90 -16.48
CA GLY A 139 5.82 20.44 -15.17
C GLY A 139 6.49 21.80 -14.99
N LYS A 140 5.65 22.80 -14.78
CA LYS A 140 5.99 24.05 -14.14
C LYS A 140 5.00 24.25 -13.01
#